data_AF-A0A4Q3W202-F1
#
_entry.id   AF-A0A4Q3W202-F1
#
_cell.length_a   1.000
_cell.length_b   1.000
_cell.length_c   1.000
_cell.angle_alpha   90.00
_cell.angle_beta   90.00
_cell.angle_gamma   90.00
#
_symmetry.space_group_name_H-M   'P 1'
#
loop_
_entity.id
_entity.type
_entity.pdbx_description
1 polymer ?
#
loop_
_entity_poly.entity_id
_entity_poly.type
_entity_poly.pdbx_seq_one_letter_code
_entity_poly.pdbx_strand_id
1 'polypeptide(L)' 'MIEISEETDRIDFATVSSWLASSYWSPNISRAKVERAAEGASLVIGAYDGETQVGYCRVVSDGETFAWLCDVFVDPN' A
#
# COMPACT_ATOMS: atom_id res chain seq x y z
N MET A 1 -2.18 18.97 -3.84
CA MET A 1 -1.72 18.87 -2.43
C MET A 1 -1.92 17.43 -2.09
N ILE A 2 -0.89 16.75 -1.58
CA ILE A 2 -1.02 15.31 -1.32
C ILE A 2 -1.92 15.08 -0.10
N GLU A 3 -2.99 14.31 -0.30
CA GLU A 3 -3.86 13.79 0.75
C GLU A 3 -3.36 12.40 1.17
N ILE A 4 -3.39 12.11 2.48
CA ILE A 4 -3.10 10.79 3.03
C ILE A 4 -4.38 10.23 3.61
N SER A 5 -4.72 8.99 3.25
CA SER A 5 -5.93 8.33 3.71
C SER A 5 -5.66 6.90 4.20
N GLU A 6 -6.39 6.50 5.23
CA GLU A 6 -6.41 5.14 5.80
C GLU A 6 -7.64 4.34 5.32
N GLU A 7 -8.46 4.93 4.44
CA GLU A 7 -9.66 4.33 3.85
C GLU A 7 -9.25 3.28 2.80
N THR A 8 -9.28 2.02 3.22
CA THR A 8 -8.78 0.91 2.37
C THR A 8 -9.63 0.71 1.10
N ASP A 9 -10.90 1.12 1.12
CA ASP A 9 -11.80 1.09 -0.05
C ASP A 9 -11.43 2.11 -1.14
N ARG A 10 -10.62 3.13 -0.82
CA ARG A 10 -10.03 4.05 -1.81
C ARG A 10 -8.78 3.51 -2.49
N ILE A 11 -8.24 2.36 -2.07
CA ILE A 11 -7.00 1.81 -2.63
C ILE A 11 -7.27 1.14 -3.97
N ASP A 12 -6.59 1.60 -5.02
CA ASP A 12 -6.53 0.89 -6.29
C ASP A 12 -5.49 -0.24 -6.23
N PHE A 13 -5.93 -1.42 -5.82
CA PHE A 13 -5.07 -2.60 -5.74
C PHE A 13 -4.55 -3.07 -7.09
N ALA A 14 -5.16 -2.69 -8.23
CA ALA A 14 -4.58 -3.00 -9.53
C ALA A 14 -3.29 -2.20 -9.71
N THR A 15 -3.33 -0.89 -9.48
CA THR A 15 -2.17 0.01 -9.53
C THR A 15 -1.10 -0.40 -8.51
N VAL A 16 -1.48 -0.59 -7.24
CA VAL A 16 -0.54 -1.01 -6.18
C VAL A 16 0.13 -2.34 -6.52
N SER A 17 -0.62 -3.34 -7.00
CA SER A 17 -0.03 -4.63 -7.36
C SER A 17 0.96 -4.52 -8.52
N SER A 18 0.71 -3.66 -9.50
CA SER A 18 1.66 -3.39 -10.60
C SER A 18 2.94 -2.74 -10.09
N TRP A 19 2.82 -1.74 -9.20
CA TRP A 19 3.96 -1.09 -8.58
C TRP A 19 4.81 -2.09 -7.80
N LEU A 20 4.19 -2.84 -6.90
CA LEU A 20 4.88 -3.83 -6.07
C LEU A 20 5.48 -4.97 -6.90
N ALA A 21 4.81 -5.43 -7.96
CA ALA A 21 5.36 -6.47 -8.84
C ALA A 21 6.60 -6.01 -9.60
N SER A 22 6.75 -4.70 -9.81
CA SER A 22 7.93 -4.08 -10.44
C SER A 22 9.06 -3.75 -9.46
N SER A 23 8.80 -3.79 -8.15
CA SER A 23 9.79 -3.46 -7.14
C SER A 23 10.77 -4.61 -6.89
N TYR A 24 11.98 -4.29 -6.42
CA TYR A 24 12.99 -5.32 -6.15
C TYR A 24 12.65 -6.22 -4.95
N TRP A 25 11.77 -5.77 -4.03
CA TRP A 25 11.45 -6.50 -2.80
C TRP A 25 10.21 -7.39 -2.92
N SER A 26 9.38 -7.20 -3.95
CA SER A 26 8.19 -8.02 -4.21
C SER A 26 8.00 -8.39 -5.69
N PRO A 27 9.05 -8.82 -6.40
CA PRO A 27 8.97 -9.05 -7.85
C PRO A 27 7.88 -10.08 -8.19
N ASN A 28 7.07 -9.75 -9.19
CA ASN A 28 5.96 -10.60 -9.67
C ASN A 28 4.88 -10.95 -8.62
N ILE A 29 4.74 -10.16 -7.55
CA ILE A 29 3.67 -10.37 -6.58
C ILE A 29 2.30 -10.30 -7.26
N SER A 30 1.43 -11.27 -6.96
CA SER A 30 0.07 -11.26 -7.52
C SER A 30 -0.82 -10.28 -6.77
N ARG A 31 -1.76 -9.66 -7.49
CA ARG A 31 -2.80 -8.81 -6.91
C ARG A 31 -3.52 -9.47 -5.74
N ALA A 32 -3.92 -10.73 -5.88
CA ALA A 32 -4.58 -11.49 -4.81
C ALA A 32 -3.71 -11.70 -3.55
N LYS A 33 -2.38 -11.64 -3.67
CA LYS A 33 -1.49 -11.68 -2.50
C LYS A 33 -1.37 -10.30 -1.85
N VAL A 34 -1.35 -9.23 -2.64
CA VAL A 34 -1.36 -7.84 -2.15
C VAL A 34 -2.65 -7.55 -1.39
N GLU A 35 -3.81 -7.87 -1.97
CA GLU A 35 -5.12 -7.66 -1.33
C GLU A 35 -5.21 -8.40 0.01
N ARG A 36 -4.90 -9.70 0.05
CA ARG A 36 -4.88 -10.47 1.30
C ARG A 36 -3.88 -9.95 2.34
N ALA A 37 -2.75 -9.41 1.90
CA ALA A 37 -1.77 -8.81 2.81
C ALA A 37 -2.25 -7.47 3.38
N ALA A 38 -3.02 -6.70 2.61
CA ALA A 38 -3.68 -5.48 3.06
C ALA A 38 -4.84 -5.79 4.02
N GLU A 39 -5.67 -6.78 3.72
CA GLU A 39 -6.75 -7.27 4.60
C GLU A 39 -6.24 -7.67 6.00
N GLY A 40 -5.04 -8.26 6.07
CA GLY A 40 -4.40 -8.66 7.32
C GLY A 40 -3.48 -7.60 7.95
N ALA A 41 -3.36 -6.41 7.35
CA ALA A 41 -2.52 -5.34 7.89
C ALA A 41 -3.23 -4.62 9.04
N SER A 42 -2.45 -4.11 9.99
CA SER A 42 -2.97 -3.26 11.07
C SER A 42 -3.35 -1.87 10.55
N LEU A 43 -2.69 -1.42 9.48
CA LEU A 43 -2.99 -0.16 8.81
C LEU A 43 -2.63 -0.25 7.33
N VAL A 44 -3.45 0.33 6.47
CA VAL A 44 -3.20 0.49 5.04
C VAL A 44 -3.32 1.96 4.73
N ILE A 45 -2.34 2.53 4.04
CA ILE A 45 -2.27 3.96 3.75
C ILE A 45 -2.13 4.17 2.25
N GLY A 46 -2.98 5.02 1.69
CA GLY A 46 -2.85 5.58 0.35
C GLY A 46 -2.42 7.05 0.41
N ALA A 47 -1.63 7.47 -0.58
CA ALA A 47 -1.36 8.88 -0.85
C ALA A 47 -2.00 9.27 -2.18
N TYR A 48 -2.63 10.45 -2.22
CA TYR A 48 -3.44 10.89 -3.36
C TYR A 48 -3.11 12.33 -3.77
N ASP A 49 -2.98 12.59 -5.07
CA ASP A 49 -3.03 13.96 -5.61
C ASP A 49 -4.37 14.15 -6.34
N GLY A 50 -5.33 14.75 -5.64
CA GLY A 50 -6.74 14.72 -6.05
C GLY A 50 -7.30 13.31 -5.97
N GLU A 51 -7.89 12.81 -7.06
CA GLU A 51 -8.43 11.45 -7.15
C GLU A 51 -7.38 10.40 -7.54
N THR A 52 -6.17 10.83 -7.89
CA THR A 52 -5.11 9.94 -8.37
C THR A 52 -4.33 9.38 -7.20
N GLN A 53 -4.31 8.06 -7.04
CA GLN A 53 -3.40 7.41 -6.09
C GLN A 53 -1.96 7.54 -6.57
N VAL A 54 -1.08 8.11 -5.75
CA VAL A 54 0.34 8.36 -6.03
C VAL A 54 1.27 7.68 -5.01
N GLY A 55 0.71 6.99 -4.02
CA GLY A 55 1.52 6.23 -3.07
C GLY A 55 0.74 5.18 -2.28
N TYR A 56 1.49 4.27 -1.68
CA TYR A 56 0.96 3.16 -0.90
C TYR A 56 1.96 2.73 0.17
N CYS A 57 1.48 2.39 1.35
CA CYS A 57 2.21 1.53 2.29
C CYS A 57 1.23 0.79 3.20
N ARG A 58 1.74 -0.19 3.95
CA ARG A 58 0.97 -0.85 5.00
C ARG A 58 1.81 -1.11 6.23
N VAL A 59 1.16 -1.28 7.38
CA VAL A 59 1.81 -1.57 8.66
C VAL A 59 1.32 -2.92 9.18
N VAL A 60 2.25 -3.76 9.61
CA VAL A 60 1.96 -4.94 10.43
C VAL A 60 2.39 -4.62 11.86
N SER A 61 1.46 -4.69 12.81
CA SER A 61 1.68 -4.24 14.18
C SER A 61 0.96 -5.16 15.17
N ASP A 62 1.48 -5.24 16.40
CA ASP A 62 0.77 -5.81 17.54
C ASP A 62 -0.24 -4.82 18.16
N GLY A 63 -0.22 -3.56 17.71
CA GLY A 63 -1.09 -2.48 18.19
C GLY A 63 -0.60 -1.80 19.45
N GLU A 64 0.54 -2.22 20.04
CA GLU A 64 0.99 -1.73 21.34
C GLU A 64 2.49 -1.43 21.41
N THR A 65 3.35 -2.35 20.98
CA THR A 65 4.80 -2.29 21.26
C THR A 65 5.69 -2.41 20.04
N PHE A 66 5.17 -2.91 18.92
CA PHE A 66 5.95 -3.11 17.71
C PHE A 66 5.13 -2.86 16.46
N ALA A 67 5.73 -2.15 15.50
CA ALA A 67 5.19 -1.96 14.17
C ALA A 67 6.28 -2.15 13.12
N TRP A 68 5.92 -2.82 12.03
CA TRP A 68 6.74 -2.98 10.85
C TRP A 68 6.05 -2.31 9.65
N LEU A 69 6.70 -1.30 9.08
CA LEU A 69 6.27 -0.64 7.86
C LEU A 69 6.71 -1.46 6.63
N CYS A 70 5.76 -1.84 5.78
CA CYS A 70 5.95 -2.64 4.58
C CYS A 70 5.53 -1.90 3.32
N ASP A 71 6.03 -2.39 2.18
CA ASP A 71 5.47 -2.14 0.85
C ASP A 71 5.32 -0.64 0.50
N VAL A 72 6.25 0.17 1.01
CA VAL A 72 6.29 1.62 0.74
C VAL A 72 6.61 1.84 -0.73
N PHE A 73 5.70 2.47 -1.44
CA PHE A 73 5.85 2.86 -2.82
C PHE A 73 5.30 4.27 -3.04
N VAL A 74 6.01 5.06 -3.83
CA VAL A 74 5.58 6.38 -4.31
C VAL A 74 5.76 6.37 -5.83
N ASP A 75 4.72 6.76 -6.55
CA ASP A 75 4.78 6.91 -8.01
C ASP A 75 5.87 7.96 -8.35
N PRO A 76 6.83 7.63 -9.23
CA PRO A 76 7.88 8.58 -9.60
C PRO A 76 7.43 9.71 -10.53
N ASN A 77 6.18 9.71 -11.02
CA ASN A 77 5.62 10.74 -11.91
C ASN A 77 4.87 11.84 -11.15
#